data_AF-A0A1E1W8P5-F1
#
_entry.id   AF-A0A1E1W8P5-F1
#
_cell.length_a   1.000
_cell.length_b   1.000
_cell.length_c   1.000
_cell.angle_alpha   90.00
_cell.angle_beta   90.00
_cell.angle_gamma   90.00
#
_symmetry.space_group_name_H-M   'P 1'
#
loop_
_entity.id
_entity.type
_entity.pdbx_description
1 polymer ?
#
loop_
_entity_poly.entity_id
_entity_poly.type
_entity_poly.pdbx_seq_one_letter_code
_entity_poly.pdbx_strand_id
1 'polypeptide(L)'
;AAQHHPHARLPALLAHAVHQRLVTLAEIGSWCENGALHPLLLQVLQELTPLIGMDRLHQLYTESKINLCAYVSGKEGGESADAGGVLDALEARGLAALVPQLRVQAQLARQLAQEPAPHHLYRWIKANVEPAVRQNAAFVSTLVALVARHVTMAAGSADKQPDKAALEKEKALVETYAPLLTALLEGRADLQLAAVYAVQVHAHHHRYPKGMLLRWFMYLYNLEVCEEDAFLRWREDVTDAYPGKGEALFQVNTWLTWLQQQESEDEEAED
;
A
#
# COMPACT_ATOMS: atom_id res chain seq x y z
N ALA A 1 -20.74 17.59 -15.01
CA ALA A 1 -21.63 16.47 -15.37
C ALA A 1 -20.77 15.40 -16.04
N ALA A 2 -20.67 14.19 -15.48
CA ALA A 2 -19.89 13.12 -16.08
C ALA A 2 -20.50 12.78 -17.45
N GLN A 3 -19.78 13.13 -18.52
CA GLN A 3 -20.17 12.83 -19.89
C GLN A 3 -20.12 11.31 -20.04
N HIS A 4 -21.26 10.64 -19.93
CA HIS A 4 -21.37 9.23 -20.31
C HIS A 4 -21.17 9.16 -21.84
N HIS A 5 -20.35 8.24 -22.32
CA HIS A 5 -20.17 8.10 -23.76
C HIS A 5 -21.51 7.69 -24.41
N PRO A 6 -21.89 8.31 -25.55
CA PRO A 6 -23.28 8.32 -26.02
C PRO A 6 -23.76 7.02 -26.67
N HIS A 7 -22.87 6.06 -26.97
CA HIS A 7 -23.20 4.92 -27.82
C HIS A 7 -22.72 3.58 -27.25
N ALA A 8 -23.63 2.61 -27.15
CA ALA A 8 -23.37 1.28 -26.58
C ALA A 8 -22.31 0.46 -27.35
N ARG A 9 -22.12 0.74 -28.65
CA ARG A 9 -21.11 0.06 -29.48
C ARG A 9 -19.71 0.67 -29.40
N LEU A 10 -19.57 1.86 -28.79
CA LEU A 10 -18.29 2.56 -28.76
C LEU A 10 -17.17 1.73 -28.11
N PRO A 11 -17.37 1.04 -26.97
CA PRO A 11 -16.32 0.22 -26.37
C PRO A 11 -15.83 -0.88 -27.30
N ALA A 12 -16.75 -1.59 -27.97
CA ALA A 12 -16.41 -2.66 -28.90
C ALA A 12 -15.65 -2.13 -30.14
N LEU A 13 -16.06 -0.98 -30.69
CA LEU A 13 -15.35 -0.34 -31.81
C LEU A 13 -13.93 0.07 -31.42
N LEU A 14 -13.77 0.69 -30.24
CA LEU A 14 -12.47 1.08 -29.73
C LEU A 14 -11.59 -0.13 -29.42
N ALA A 15 -12.15 -1.21 -28.87
CA ALA A 15 -11.42 -2.45 -28.66
C ALA A 15 -10.88 -3.03 -29.97
N HIS A 16 -11.68 -3.02 -31.05
CA HIS A 16 -11.20 -3.41 -32.38
C HIS A 16 -10.17 -2.45 -32.95
N ALA A 17 -10.32 -1.13 -32.73
CA ALA A 17 -9.33 -0.14 -33.13
C ALA A 17 -7.97 -0.34 -32.43
N VAL A 18 -7.98 -0.67 -31.13
CA VAL A 18 -6.76 -1.05 -30.39
C VAL A 18 -6.16 -2.34 -30.92
N HIS A 19 -6.99 -3.37 -31.17
CA HIS A 19 -6.54 -4.63 -31.75
C HIS A 19 -5.86 -4.42 -33.11
N GLN A 20 -6.41 -3.56 -33.96
CA GLN A 20 -5.86 -3.20 -35.27
C GLN A 20 -4.75 -2.13 -35.21
N ARG A 21 -4.37 -1.69 -34.00
CA ARG A 21 -3.34 -0.65 -33.77
C ARG A 21 -3.65 0.70 -34.43
N LEU A 22 -4.93 1.03 -34.59
CA LEU A 22 -5.39 2.33 -35.09
C LEU A 22 -5.38 3.40 -33.98
N VAL A 23 -5.56 2.96 -32.73
CA VAL A 23 -5.50 3.77 -31.51
C VAL A 23 -4.80 2.94 -30.43
N THR A 24 -4.05 3.57 -29.55
CA THR A 24 -3.38 2.91 -28.42
C THR A 24 -4.25 2.93 -27.17
N LEU A 25 -3.99 1.99 -26.25
CA LEU A 25 -4.69 1.99 -24.96
C LEU A 25 -4.38 3.25 -24.14
N ALA A 26 -3.16 3.80 -24.26
CA ALA A 26 -2.76 5.04 -23.59
C ALA A 26 -3.56 6.26 -24.09
N GLU A 27 -3.81 6.36 -25.40
CA GLU A 27 -4.66 7.43 -25.97
C GLU A 27 -6.11 7.33 -25.46
N ILE A 28 -6.67 6.12 -25.36
CA ILE A 28 -8.01 5.95 -24.77
C ILE A 28 -7.99 6.33 -23.29
N GLY A 29 -6.92 6.00 -22.57
CA GLY A 29 -6.70 6.40 -21.18
C GLY A 29 -6.78 7.91 -20.99
N SER A 30 -6.06 8.68 -21.83
CA SER A 30 -6.04 10.15 -21.73
C SER A 30 -7.40 10.80 -22.00
N TRP A 31 -8.24 10.20 -22.86
CA TRP A 31 -9.62 10.65 -23.07
C TRP A 31 -10.52 10.44 -21.85
N CYS A 32 -10.15 9.52 -20.96
CA CYS A 32 -10.94 9.12 -19.80
C CYS A 32 -10.41 9.73 -18.48
N GLU A 33 -9.38 10.57 -18.53
CA GLU A 33 -8.79 11.20 -17.34
C GLU A 33 -9.83 12.01 -16.55
N ASN A 34 -9.62 12.11 -15.23
CA ASN A 34 -10.50 12.85 -14.31
C ASN A 34 -11.98 12.41 -14.36
N GLY A 35 -12.23 11.13 -14.68
CA GLY A 35 -13.57 10.56 -14.76
C GLY A 35 -14.34 10.95 -16.03
N ALA A 36 -13.70 11.60 -17.01
CA ALA A 36 -14.28 11.81 -18.32
C ALA A 36 -14.65 10.46 -18.97
N LEU A 37 -15.78 10.42 -19.68
CA LEU A 37 -16.25 9.23 -20.39
C LEU A 37 -16.41 7.97 -19.51
N HIS A 38 -16.41 8.06 -18.18
CA HIS A 38 -16.59 6.90 -17.32
C HIS A 38 -17.92 6.19 -17.65
N PRO A 39 -17.96 4.84 -17.79
CA PRO A 39 -16.90 3.85 -17.54
C PRO A 39 -16.21 3.32 -18.84
N LEU A 40 -16.03 4.16 -19.87
CA LEU A 40 -15.57 3.75 -21.22
C LEU A 40 -14.31 2.90 -21.20
N LEU A 41 -13.24 3.36 -20.55
CA LEU A 41 -11.96 2.63 -20.49
C LEU A 41 -12.12 1.22 -19.92
N LEU A 42 -12.91 1.09 -18.84
CA LEU A 42 -13.19 -0.22 -18.24
C LEU A 42 -13.94 -1.12 -19.22
N GLN A 43 -14.92 -0.58 -19.95
CA GLN A 43 -15.65 -1.34 -20.96
C GLN A 43 -14.78 -1.72 -22.16
N VAL A 44 -13.87 -0.86 -22.60
CA VAL A 44 -12.91 -1.18 -23.67
C VAL A 44 -12.02 -2.33 -23.26
N LEU A 45 -11.51 -2.35 -22.02
CA LEU A 45 -10.71 -3.46 -21.49
C LEU A 45 -11.51 -4.78 -21.42
N GLN A 46 -12.79 -4.71 -21.04
CA GLN A 46 -13.69 -5.87 -21.03
C GLN A 46 -13.89 -6.44 -22.43
N GLU A 47 -14.10 -5.59 -23.44
CA GLU A 47 -14.25 -5.99 -24.85
C GLU A 47 -12.93 -6.48 -25.46
N LEU A 48 -11.79 -5.96 -25.02
CA LEU A 48 -10.47 -6.43 -25.46
C LEU A 48 -10.15 -7.84 -24.97
N THR A 49 -10.57 -8.18 -23.75
CA THR A 49 -10.26 -9.47 -23.12
C THR A 49 -10.59 -10.69 -24.03
N PRO A 50 -11.80 -10.83 -24.60
CA PRO A 50 -12.10 -11.92 -25.52
C PRO A 50 -11.44 -11.78 -26.90
N LEU A 51 -11.03 -10.59 -27.32
CA LEU A 51 -10.45 -10.35 -28.65
C LEU A 51 -8.96 -10.75 -28.73
N ILE A 52 -8.19 -10.46 -27.69
CA ILE A 52 -6.72 -10.62 -27.71
C ILE A 52 -6.20 -11.59 -26.64
N GLY A 53 -7.05 -12.04 -25.73
CA GLY A 53 -6.67 -12.86 -24.58
C GLY A 53 -6.00 -12.05 -23.46
N MET A 54 -5.98 -12.64 -22.26
CA MET A 54 -5.52 -11.94 -21.05
C MET A 54 -4.01 -11.62 -21.09
N ASP A 55 -3.17 -12.50 -21.63
CA ASP A 55 -1.72 -12.27 -21.70
C ASP A 55 -1.35 -11.05 -22.54
N ARG A 56 -2.01 -10.89 -23.69
CA ARG A 56 -1.78 -9.73 -24.56
C ARG A 56 -2.37 -8.46 -23.96
N LEU A 57 -3.52 -8.56 -23.28
CA LEU A 57 -4.11 -7.44 -22.55
C LEU A 57 -3.19 -6.94 -21.43
N HIS A 58 -2.54 -7.85 -20.70
CA HIS A 58 -1.53 -7.52 -19.69
C HIS A 58 -0.36 -6.75 -20.27
N GLN A 59 0.14 -7.14 -21.44
CA GLN A 59 1.22 -6.43 -22.12
C GLN A 59 0.79 -5.01 -22.49
N LEU A 60 -0.37 -4.86 -23.15
CA LEU A 60 -0.88 -3.54 -23.55
C LEU A 60 -1.14 -2.63 -22.33
N TYR A 61 -1.67 -3.17 -21.25
CA TYR A 61 -1.91 -2.44 -20.01
C TYR A 61 -0.62 -1.98 -19.33
N THR A 62 0.40 -2.85 -19.31
CA THR A 62 1.72 -2.51 -18.76
C THR A 62 2.40 -1.43 -19.60
N GLU A 63 2.33 -1.55 -20.93
CA GLU A 63 2.86 -0.55 -21.87
C GLU A 63 2.15 0.81 -21.74
N SER A 64 0.84 0.82 -21.47
CA SER A 64 0.06 2.05 -21.37
C SER A 64 0.28 2.84 -20.09
N LYS A 65 0.88 2.24 -19.04
CA LYS A 65 1.13 2.87 -17.73
C LYS A 65 -0.10 3.50 -17.09
N ILE A 66 -1.28 2.98 -17.40
CA ILE A 66 -2.56 3.50 -16.89
C ILE A 66 -2.73 3.02 -15.44
N ASN A 67 -3.06 3.92 -14.53
CA ASN A 67 -3.47 3.55 -13.18
C ASN A 67 -4.97 3.21 -13.15
N LEU A 68 -5.32 1.94 -13.35
CA LEU A 68 -6.72 1.49 -13.45
C LEU A 68 -7.55 1.86 -12.21
N CYS A 69 -6.93 1.87 -11.02
CA CYS A 69 -7.61 2.21 -9.76
C CYS A 69 -8.23 3.61 -9.78
N ALA A 70 -7.60 4.57 -10.46
CA ALA A 70 -8.13 5.94 -10.59
C ALA A 70 -9.43 6.00 -11.42
N TYR A 71 -9.62 5.04 -12.34
CA TYR A 71 -10.77 5.02 -13.27
C TYR A 71 -11.97 4.24 -12.72
N VAL A 72 -11.79 3.46 -11.66
CA VAL A 72 -12.86 2.70 -10.99
C VAL A 72 -13.76 3.61 -10.17
N SER A 73 -13.19 4.56 -9.43
CA SER A 73 -13.92 5.36 -8.45
C SER A 73 -14.75 6.52 -9.05
N GLY A 74 -14.52 6.88 -10.32
CA GLY A 74 -15.32 7.86 -11.08
C GLY A 74 -15.46 9.27 -10.47
N LYS A 75 -14.77 9.58 -9.37
CA LYS A 75 -14.83 10.84 -8.62
C LYS A 75 -13.42 11.31 -8.25
N GLU A 76 -13.19 12.61 -8.45
CA GLU A 76 -12.12 13.34 -7.77
C GLU A 76 -12.33 13.28 -6.25
N GLY A 77 -11.26 12.98 -5.52
CA GLY A 77 -11.00 13.44 -4.15
C GLY A 77 -12.09 13.21 -3.09
N GLY A 78 -11.88 12.20 -2.24
CA GLY A 78 -12.54 12.12 -0.94
C GLY A 78 -12.69 10.69 -0.48
N GLU A 79 -11.90 10.32 0.53
CA GLU A 79 -11.69 8.97 1.07
C GLU A 79 -10.85 8.08 0.14
N SER A 80 -9.73 7.57 0.67
CA SER A 80 -8.93 6.57 -0.04
C SER A 80 -9.87 5.43 -0.43
N ALA A 81 -10.13 5.28 -1.73
CA ALA A 81 -10.97 4.21 -2.22
C ALA A 81 -10.43 2.90 -1.62
N ASP A 82 -11.25 2.25 -0.80
CA ASP A 82 -10.85 1.03 -0.13
C ASP A 82 -10.36 0.04 -1.20
N ALA A 83 -9.16 -0.49 -1.02
CA ALA A 83 -8.56 -1.43 -1.97
C ALA A 83 -9.50 -2.61 -2.22
N GLY A 84 -10.31 -2.99 -1.21
CA GLY A 84 -11.40 -3.96 -1.32
C GLY A 84 -12.48 -3.52 -2.32
N GLY A 85 -13.06 -2.34 -2.17
CA GLY A 85 -14.11 -1.84 -3.05
C GLY A 85 -13.66 -1.64 -4.51
N VAL A 86 -12.42 -1.18 -4.72
CA VAL A 86 -11.83 -1.07 -6.08
C VAL A 86 -11.65 -2.45 -6.71
N LEU A 87 -11.15 -3.42 -5.93
CA LEU A 87 -10.99 -4.79 -6.41
C LEU A 87 -12.36 -5.41 -6.76
N ASP A 88 -13.37 -5.27 -5.89
CA ASP A 88 -14.70 -5.84 -6.12
C ASP A 88 -15.33 -5.30 -7.41
N ALA A 89 -15.15 -4.02 -7.68
CA ALA A 89 -15.62 -3.40 -8.93
C ALA A 89 -14.87 -3.91 -10.17
N LEU A 90 -13.59 -4.29 -10.04
CA LEU A 90 -12.80 -4.89 -11.12
C LEU A 90 -13.09 -6.39 -11.29
N GLU A 91 -13.33 -7.12 -10.20
CA GLU A 91 -13.75 -8.53 -10.20
C GLU A 91 -15.11 -8.68 -10.88
N ALA A 92 -16.07 -7.83 -10.56
CA ALA A 92 -17.39 -7.78 -11.21
C ALA A 92 -17.29 -7.54 -12.73
N ARG A 93 -16.17 -6.97 -13.20
CA ARG A 93 -15.88 -6.70 -14.60
C ARG A 93 -14.93 -7.72 -15.25
N GLY A 94 -14.42 -8.70 -14.51
CA GLY A 94 -13.43 -9.67 -15.00
C GLY A 94 -12.03 -9.09 -15.22
N LEU A 95 -11.72 -7.91 -14.66
CA LEU A 95 -10.47 -7.18 -14.85
C LEU A 95 -9.48 -7.31 -13.69
N ALA A 96 -9.82 -8.04 -12.63
CA ALA A 96 -8.98 -8.20 -11.44
C ALA A 96 -7.60 -8.81 -11.75
N ALA A 97 -7.49 -9.59 -12.82
CA ALA A 97 -6.21 -10.13 -13.28
C ALA A 97 -5.19 -9.02 -13.58
N LEU A 98 -5.61 -7.87 -14.11
CA LEU A 98 -4.75 -6.74 -14.49
C LEU A 98 -4.11 -6.02 -13.29
N VAL A 99 -4.63 -6.25 -12.09
CA VAL A 99 -4.18 -5.59 -10.85
C VAL A 99 -3.82 -6.61 -9.76
N PRO A 100 -2.85 -7.51 -10.02
CA PRO A 100 -2.52 -8.61 -9.10
C PRO A 100 -2.07 -8.10 -7.72
N GLN A 101 -1.40 -6.94 -7.66
CA GLN A 101 -0.98 -6.30 -6.41
C GLN A 101 -2.19 -5.84 -5.57
N LEU A 102 -3.18 -5.20 -6.20
CA LEU A 102 -4.42 -4.80 -5.52
C LEU A 102 -5.17 -6.01 -4.99
N ARG A 103 -5.15 -7.13 -5.73
CA ARG A 103 -5.76 -8.38 -5.30
C ARG A 103 -5.14 -8.90 -4.01
N VAL A 104 -3.82 -8.96 -3.94
CA VAL A 104 -3.09 -9.38 -2.73
C VAL A 104 -3.40 -8.43 -1.57
N GLN A 105 -3.38 -7.11 -1.80
CA GLN A 105 -3.70 -6.11 -0.78
C GLN A 105 -5.11 -6.28 -0.19
N ALA A 106 -6.13 -6.41 -1.03
CA ALA A 106 -7.51 -6.58 -0.57
C ALA A 106 -7.70 -7.92 0.13
N GLN A 107 -7.05 -8.99 -0.34
CA GLN A 107 -7.08 -10.29 0.34
C GLN A 107 -6.44 -10.22 1.73
N LEU A 108 -5.28 -9.57 1.87
CA LEU A 108 -4.66 -9.33 3.18
C LEU A 108 -5.60 -8.57 4.11
N ALA A 109 -6.23 -7.50 3.63
CA ALA A 109 -7.18 -6.72 4.40
C ALA A 109 -8.38 -7.55 4.86
N ARG A 110 -8.93 -8.39 3.97
CA ARG A 110 -10.02 -9.33 4.30
C ARG A 110 -9.62 -10.35 5.35
N GLN A 111 -8.42 -10.94 5.22
CA GLN A 111 -7.91 -11.91 6.19
C GLN A 111 -7.74 -11.27 7.57
N LEU A 112 -7.17 -10.07 7.63
CA LEU A 112 -6.98 -9.32 8.87
C LEU A 112 -8.32 -8.93 9.51
N ALA A 113 -9.35 -8.64 8.73
CA ALA A 113 -10.68 -8.31 9.23
C ALA A 113 -11.46 -9.54 9.73
N GLN A 114 -11.31 -10.70 9.08
CA GLN A 114 -12.01 -11.94 9.43
C GLN A 114 -11.35 -12.66 10.61
N GLU A 115 -10.02 -12.80 10.56
CA GLU A 115 -9.22 -13.52 11.55
C GLU A 115 -7.95 -12.71 11.86
N PRO A 116 -8.02 -11.76 12.81
CA PRO A 116 -6.93 -10.84 13.13
C PRO A 116 -5.78 -11.50 13.90
N ALA A 117 -5.76 -12.82 14.03
CA ALA A 117 -4.71 -13.48 14.78
C ALA A 117 -3.41 -13.52 13.95
N PRO A 118 -2.26 -13.03 14.45
CA PRO A 118 -1.02 -12.94 13.67
C PRO A 118 -0.58 -14.29 13.06
N HIS A 119 -0.73 -15.38 13.81
CA HIS A 119 -0.41 -16.73 13.33
C HIS A 119 -1.26 -17.16 12.12
N HIS A 120 -2.54 -16.77 12.08
CA HIS A 120 -3.43 -17.07 10.96
C HIS A 120 -3.02 -16.27 9.72
N LEU A 121 -2.78 -14.96 9.87
CA LEU A 121 -2.30 -14.11 8.79
C LEU A 121 -0.96 -14.61 8.22
N TYR A 122 0.00 -14.96 9.08
CA TYR A 122 1.29 -15.49 8.64
C TYR A 122 1.18 -16.80 7.85
N ARG A 123 0.33 -17.73 8.33
CA ARG A 123 0.04 -18.99 7.63
C ARG A 123 -0.59 -18.72 6.25
N TRP A 124 -1.55 -17.80 6.20
CA TRP A 124 -2.20 -17.43 4.94
C TRP A 124 -1.21 -16.83 3.94
N ILE A 125 -0.34 -15.90 4.40
CA ILE A 125 0.71 -15.30 3.56
C ILE A 125 1.62 -16.39 2.98
N LYS A 126 2.05 -17.36 3.80
CA LYS A 126 2.91 -18.46 3.34
C LYS A 126 2.25 -19.36 2.30
N ALA A 127 0.94 -19.57 2.40
CA ALA A 127 0.20 -20.46 1.52
C ALA A 127 -0.26 -19.79 0.21
N ASN A 128 -0.54 -18.48 0.23
CA ASN A 128 -1.22 -17.79 -0.87
C ASN A 128 -0.40 -16.71 -1.57
N VAL A 129 0.76 -16.30 -1.02
CA VAL A 129 1.61 -15.27 -1.60
C VAL A 129 2.94 -15.86 -2.05
N GLU A 130 3.29 -15.66 -3.32
CA GLU A 130 4.52 -16.17 -3.90
C GLU A 130 5.78 -15.65 -3.17
N PRO A 131 6.87 -16.43 -3.10
CA PRO A 131 8.13 -15.98 -2.48
C PRO A 131 8.64 -14.64 -3.02
N ALA A 132 8.60 -14.43 -4.34
CA ALA A 132 9.07 -13.19 -4.97
C ALA A 132 8.25 -11.97 -4.54
N VAL A 133 6.93 -12.13 -4.37
CA VAL A 133 6.04 -11.05 -3.90
C VAL A 133 6.28 -10.75 -2.42
N ARG A 134 6.54 -11.77 -1.59
CA ARG A 134 6.87 -11.60 -0.16
C ARG A 134 8.17 -10.83 0.07
N GLN A 135 9.08 -10.86 -0.90
CA GLN A 135 10.35 -10.12 -0.88
C GLN A 135 10.26 -8.74 -1.54
N ASN A 136 9.05 -8.27 -1.90
CA ASN A 136 8.85 -6.98 -2.53
C ASN A 136 8.53 -5.90 -1.48
N ALA A 137 9.22 -4.75 -1.55
CA ALA A 137 9.01 -3.62 -0.66
C ALA A 137 7.56 -3.09 -0.65
N ALA A 138 6.87 -3.08 -1.79
CA ALA A 138 5.47 -2.63 -1.87
C ALA A 138 4.52 -3.58 -1.13
N PHE A 139 4.78 -4.90 -1.18
CA PHE A 139 4.01 -5.88 -0.41
C PHE A 139 4.22 -5.68 1.09
N VAL A 140 5.47 -5.55 1.53
CA VAL A 140 5.81 -5.29 2.93
C VAL A 140 5.17 -4.00 3.42
N SER A 141 5.31 -2.93 2.66
CA SER A 141 4.73 -1.62 3.01
C SER A 141 3.22 -1.72 3.18
N THR A 142 2.55 -2.42 2.27
CA THR A 142 1.11 -2.68 2.34
C THR A 142 0.73 -3.48 3.60
N LEU A 143 1.45 -4.56 3.90
CA LEU A 143 1.19 -5.40 5.06
C LEU A 143 1.37 -4.63 6.37
N VAL A 144 2.48 -3.90 6.52
CA VAL A 144 2.79 -3.09 7.71
C VAL A 144 1.73 -2.00 7.89
N ALA A 145 1.31 -1.32 6.81
CA ALA A 145 0.25 -0.32 6.88
C ALA A 145 -1.10 -0.92 7.31
N LEU A 146 -1.46 -2.11 6.81
CA LEU A 146 -2.69 -2.80 7.21
C LEU A 146 -2.65 -3.21 8.68
N VAL A 147 -1.54 -3.78 9.14
CA VAL A 147 -1.34 -4.14 10.55
C VAL A 147 -1.39 -2.90 11.43
N ALA A 148 -0.68 -1.83 11.07
CA ALA A 148 -0.66 -0.59 11.85
C ALA A 148 -2.06 0.04 11.96
N ARG A 149 -2.81 0.08 10.85
CA ARG A 149 -4.21 0.51 10.85
C ARG A 149 -5.07 -0.36 11.76
N HIS A 150 -4.98 -1.69 11.63
CA HIS A 150 -5.76 -2.60 12.46
C HIS A 150 -5.46 -2.40 13.95
N VAL A 151 -4.18 -2.36 14.32
CA VAL A 151 -3.73 -2.20 15.70
C VAL A 151 -4.21 -0.86 16.28
N THR A 152 -3.99 0.26 15.57
CA THR A 152 -4.42 1.59 16.03
C THR A 152 -5.94 1.67 16.20
N MET A 153 -6.72 1.10 15.27
CA MET A 153 -8.18 1.07 15.37
C MET A 153 -8.69 0.16 16.49
N ALA A 154 -8.14 -1.05 16.62
CA ALA A 154 -8.53 -2.01 17.65
C ALA A 154 -8.15 -1.53 19.06
N ALA A 155 -7.06 -0.78 19.18
CA ALA A 155 -6.63 -0.15 20.41
C ALA A 155 -7.48 1.07 20.79
N GLY A 156 -8.13 1.73 19.82
CA GLY A 156 -8.78 3.03 20.03
C GLY A 156 -7.77 4.18 20.18
N SER A 157 -6.55 4.01 19.65
CA SER A 157 -5.44 4.97 19.78
C SER A 157 -5.35 5.96 18.62
N ALA A 158 -6.32 5.94 17.69
CA ALA A 158 -6.40 6.84 16.54
C ALA A 158 -6.71 8.30 16.91
N ASP A 159 -7.26 8.52 18.11
CA ASP A 159 -7.63 9.85 18.60
C ASP A 159 -6.40 10.74 18.77
N LYS A 160 -6.61 12.06 18.68
CA LYS A 160 -5.53 13.05 18.84
C LYS A 160 -4.80 12.96 20.18
N GLN A 161 -5.49 12.42 21.20
CA GLN A 161 -4.98 12.30 22.55
C GLN A 161 -5.48 10.99 23.15
N PRO A 162 -4.84 9.85 22.78
CA PRO A 162 -5.24 8.54 23.28
C PRO A 162 -4.96 8.45 24.78
N ASP A 163 -5.84 7.78 25.51
CA ASP A 163 -5.64 7.54 26.94
C ASP A 163 -4.59 6.45 27.18
N LYS A 164 -4.15 6.31 28.44
CA LYS A 164 -3.14 5.33 28.80
C LYS A 164 -3.59 3.89 28.49
N ALA A 165 -4.88 3.59 28.64
CA ALA A 165 -5.41 2.25 28.38
C ALA A 165 -5.34 1.89 26.89
N ALA A 166 -5.67 2.83 26.00
CA ALA A 166 -5.54 2.67 24.56
C ALA A 166 -4.07 2.46 24.15
N LEU A 167 -3.13 3.19 24.76
CA LEU A 167 -1.70 3.05 24.47
C LEU A 167 -1.12 1.71 24.93
N GLU A 168 -1.49 1.22 26.11
CA GLU A 168 -1.09 -0.10 26.59
C GLU A 168 -1.68 -1.21 25.72
N LYS A 169 -2.94 -1.06 25.29
CA LYS A 169 -3.58 -1.99 24.37
C LYS A 169 -2.92 -1.97 22.98
N GLU A 170 -2.55 -0.79 22.48
CA GLU A 170 -1.81 -0.65 21.21
C GLU A 170 -0.48 -1.40 21.30
N LYS A 171 0.30 -1.16 22.36
CA LYS A 171 1.57 -1.85 22.60
C LYS A 171 1.40 -3.36 22.63
N ALA A 172 0.47 -3.87 23.44
CA ALA A 172 0.21 -5.31 23.56
C ALA A 172 -0.19 -5.94 22.22
N LEU A 173 -0.97 -5.23 21.40
CA LEU A 173 -1.29 -5.70 20.05
C LEU A 173 -0.05 -5.73 19.16
N VAL A 174 0.77 -4.67 19.12
CA VAL A 174 2.01 -4.68 18.30
C VAL A 174 2.94 -5.82 18.73
N GLU A 175 3.10 -6.08 20.03
CA GLU A 175 3.88 -7.20 20.56
C GLU A 175 3.41 -8.55 19.99
N THR A 176 2.10 -8.76 19.81
CA THR A 176 1.59 -10.00 19.19
C THR A 176 1.90 -10.10 17.69
N TYR A 177 1.97 -8.97 16.98
CA TYR A 177 2.27 -8.94 15.54
C TYR A 177 3.78 -8.91 15.24
N ALA A 178 4.62 -8.51 16.19
CA ALA A 178 6.06 -8.39 15.99
C ALA A 178 6.71 -9.67 15.43
N PRO A 179 6.44 -10.89 15.93
CA PRO A 179 7.03 -12.11 15.37
C PRO A 179 6.70 -12.35 13.89
N LEU A 180 5.49 -11.96 13.45
CA LEU A 180 5.11 -12.03 12.03
C LEU A 180 5.92 -11.04 11.19
N LEU A 181 6.07 -9.81 11.69
CA LEU A 181 6.80 -8.75 11.00
C LEU A 181 8.29 -9.09 10.95
N THR A 182 8.92 -9.45 12.07
CA THR A 182 10.33 -9.87 12.13
C THR A 182 10.60 -11.01 11.16
N ALA A 183 9.78 -12.06 11.13
CA ALA A 183 9.95 -13.17 10.18
C ALA A 183 9.89 -12.75 8.69
N LEU A 184 9.28 -11.59 8.39
CA LEU A 184 9.20 -11.02 7.03
C LEU A 184 10.24 -9.94 6.74
N LEU A 185 10.96 -9.42 7.73
CA LEU A 185 11.88 -8.27 7.59
C LEU A 185 13.32 -8.55 8.04
N GLU A 186 13.52 -9.55 8.89
CA GLU A 186 14.83 -9.91 9.46
C GLU A 186 15.88 -10.09 8.35
N GLY A 187 17.06 -9.48 8.57
CA GLY A 187 18.22 -9.50 7.66
C GLY A 187 18.00 -8.82 6.30
N ARG A 188 16.95 -8.02 6.14
CA ARG A 188 16.55 -7.40 4.86
C ARG A 188 16.32 -5.91 5.02
N ALA A 189 17.42 -5.15 4.98
CA ALA A 189 17.43 -3.71 5.21
C ALA A 189 16.45 -2.93 4.31
N ASP A 190 16.32 -3.28 3.02
CA ASP A 190 15.37 -2.61 2.12
C ASP A 190 13.90 -2.85 2.50
N LEU A 191 13.58 -4.01 3.09
CA LEU A 191 12.22 -4.30 3.56
C LEU A 191 11.93 -3.62 4.89
N GLN A 192 12.92 -3.53 5.78
CA GLN A 192 12.81 -2.76 7.01
C GLN A 192 12.61 -1.27 6.71
N LEU A 193 13.37 -0.71 5.77
CA LEU A 193 13.15 0.66 5.27
C LEU A 193 11.72 0.86 4.73
N ALA A 194 11.20 -0.12 3.97
CA ALA A 194 9.81 -0.08 3.50
C ALA A 194 8.77 -0.12 4.64
N ALA A 195 9.07 -0.82 5.74
CA ALA A 195 8.24 -0.83 6.94
C ALA A 195 8.25 0.53 7.66
N VAL A 196 9.42 1.18 7.77
CA VAL A 196 9.55 2.54 8.33
C VAL A 196 8.73 3.54 7.50
N TYR A 197 8.81 3.47 6.17
CA TYR A 197 7.96 4.29 5.28
C TYR A 197 6.47 3.99 5.44
N ALA A 198 6.08 2.73 5.61
CA ALA A 198 4.68 2.37 5.84
C ALA A 198 4.11 3.02 7.12
N VAL A 199 4.90 3.04 8.18
CA VAL A 199 4.54 3.72 9.44
C VAL A 199 4.48 5.24 9.27
N GLN A 200 5.40 5.86 8.51
CA GLN A 200 5.31 7.29 8.15
C GLN A 200 3.97 7.58 7.45
N VAL A 201 3.62 6.77 6.45
CA VAL A 201 2.37 6.93 5.69
C VAL A 201 1.15 6.70 6.57
N HIS A 202 1.18 5.75 7.50
CA HIS A 202 0.12 5.53 8.49
C HIS A 202 -0.10 6.75 9.38
N ALA A 203 0.98 7.34 9.91
CA ALA A 203 0.90 8.57 10.70
C ALA A 203 0.39 9.76 9.87
N HIS A 204 0.83 9.90 8.61
CA HIS A 204 0.33 10.93 7.68
C HIS A 204 -1.18 10.80 7.41
N HIS A 205 -1.70 9.57 7.26
CA HIS A 205 -3.14 9.33 7.12
C HIS A 205 -3.93 9.82 8.34
N HIS A 206 -3.35 9.72 9.54
CA HIS A 206 -3.95 10.22 10.78
C HIS A 206 -3.64 11.69 11.06
N ARG A 207 -3.00 12.41 10.13
CA ARG A 207 -2.56 13.81 10.28
C ARG A 207 -1.59 14.00 11.44
N TYR A 208 -0.66 13.05 11.59
CA TYR A 208 0.44 13.07 12.53
C TYR A 208 0.05 13.46 13.98
N PRO A 209 -0.86 12.71 14.65
CA PRO A 209 -1.18 12.93 16.06
C PRO A 209 0.09 12.95 16.91
N LYS A 210 0.14 13.83 17.90
CA LYS A 210 1.36 14.07 18.69
C LYS A 210 1.89 12.77 19.30
N GLY A 211 3.11 12.41 18.93
CA GLY A 211 3.81 11.24 19.46
C GLY A 211 3.38 9.90 18.85
N MET A 212 2.44 9.88 17.90
CA MET A 212 2.05 8.64 17.21
C MET A 212 3.21 8.05 16.40
N LEU A 213 3.85 8.87 15.55
CA LEU A 213 4.96 8.41 14.71
C LEU A 213 6.13 7.90 15.55
N LEU A 214 6.56 8.71 16.54
CA LEU A 214 7.64 8.35 17.45
C LEU A 214 7.34 7.03 18.18
N ARG A 215 6.12 6.87 18.69
CA ARG A 215 5.72 5.65 19.38
C ARG A 215 5.77 4.41 18.47
N TRP A 216 5.33 4.53 17.23
CA TRP A 216 5.46 3.45 16.25
C TRP A 216 6.92 3.15 15.88
N PHE A 217 7.78 4.16 15.74
CA PHE A 217 9.22 3.96 15.53
C PHE A 217 9.83 3.20 16.71
N MET A 218 9.52 3.60 17.94
CA MET A 218 9.95 2.91 19.15
C MET A 218 9.43 1.47 19.22
N TYR A 219 8.21 1.18 18.74
CA TYR A 219 7.73 -0.20 18.67
C TYR A 219 8.54 -1.04 17.69
N LEU A 220 8.80 -0.52 16.48
CA LEU A 220 9.59 -1.25 15.49
C LEU A 220 11.04 -1.49 15.96
N TYR A 221 11.63 -0.51 16.64
CA TYR A 221 12.97 -0.59 17.20
C TYR A 221 13.06 -1.53 18.42
N ASN A 222 12.28 -1.26 19.49
CA ASN A 222 12.37 -2.01 20.75
C ASN A 222 11.93 -3.49 20.63
N LEU A 223 11.12 -3.82 19.62
CA LEU A 223 10.67 -5.19 19.35
C LEU A 223 11.54 -5.88 18.29
N GLU A 224 12.67 -5.28 17.92
CA GLU A 224 13.64 -5.84 16.97
C GLU A 224 12.99 -6.21 15.62
N VAL A 225 12.02 -5.41 15.19
CA VAL A 225 11.35 -5.57 13.89
C VAL A 225 12.16 -4.85 12.80
N CYS A 226 12.80 -3.74 13.14
CA CYS A 226 13.70 -2.99 12.28
C CYS A 226 14.97 -2.61 13.04
N GLU A 227 16.10 -2.75 12.37
CA GLU A 227 17.43 -2.38 12.85
C GLU A 227 17.64 -0.87 12.73
N GLU A 228 18.68 -0.36 13.40
CA GLU A 228 19.00 1.07 13.46
C GLU A 228 19.23 1.69 12.08
N ASP A 229 19.98 0.98 11.24
CA ASP A 229 20.27 1.34 9.85
C ASP A 229 18.99 1.67 9.07
N ALA A 230 17.88 0.96 9.30
CA ALA A 230 16.63 1.23 8.59
C ALA A 230 16.07 2.62 8.90
N PHE A 231 16.20 3.10 10.14
CA PHE A 231 15.74 4.42 10.56
C PHE A 231 16.69 5.53 10.09
N LEU A 232 17.99 5.28 10.12
CA LEU A 232 19.01 6.23 9.67
C LEU A 232 18.99 6.38 8.14
N ARG A 233 18.93 5.27 7.39
CA ARG A 233 18.72 5.32 5.94
C ARG A 233 17.41 5.98 5.58
N TRP A 234 16.33 5.72 6.32
CA TRP A 234 15.09 6.45 6.15
C TRP A 234 15.35 7.94 6.30
N ARG A 235 15.99 8.40 7.38
CA ARG A 235 16.28 9.83 7.64
C ARG A 235 16.98 10.52 6.46
N GLU A 236 17.97 9.85 5.87
CA GLU A 236 18.81 10.39 4.79
C GLU A 236 18.19 10.30 3.39
N ASP A 237 17.27 9.36 3.19
CA ASP A 237 16.61 9.15 1.90
C ASP A 237 15.73 10.35 1.51
N VAL A 238 15.98 10.86 0.30
CA VAL A 238 15.37 12.05 -0.30
C VAL A 238 14.24 11.72 -1.28
N THR A 239 13.75 10.47 -1.30
CA THR A 239 12.64 10.05 -2.15
C THR A 239 11.36 10.87 -1.92
N ASP A 240 10.67 11.20 -3.02
CA ASP A 240 9.36 11.86 -3.02
C ASP A 240 8.19 10.87 -3.19
N ALA A 241 8.48 9.56 -3.21
CA ALA A 241 7.49 8.50 -3.39
C ALA A 241 6.46 8.41 -2.24
N TYR A 242 6.80 8.92 -1.05
CA TYR A 242 5.96 8.84 0.15
C TYR A 242 5.65 10.24 0.72
N PRO A 243 4.38 10.54 1.04
CA PRO A 243 4.00 11.85 1.58
C PRO A 243 4.44 12.04 3.03
N GLY A 244 4.54 13.30 3.46
CA GLY A 244 4.65 13.69 4.87
C GLY A 244 6.06 13.62 5.48
N LYS A 245 7.10 13.33 4.69
CA LYS A 245 8.49 13.18 5.15
C LYS A 245 9.00 14.34 6.01
N GLY A 246 8.75 15.59 5.63
CA GLY A 246 9.20 16.77 6.38
C GLY A 246 8.58 16.89 7.79
N GLU A 247 7.28 16.64 7.91
CA GLU A 247 6.58 16.64 9.21
C GLU A 247 6.99 15.44 10.06
N ALA A 248 7.20 14.28 9.43
CA ALA A 248 7.72 13.09 10.08
C ALA A 248 9.09 13.37 10.73
N LEU A 249 10.04 13.91 9.96
CA LEU A 249 11.36 14.29 10.47
C LEU A 249 11.24 15.24 11.66
N PHE A 250 10.37 16.26 11.58
CA PHE A 250 10.17 17.18 12.70
C PHE A 250 9.75 16.48 14.01
N GLN A 251 8.96 15.40 13.94
CA GLN A 251 8.53 14.68 15.15
C GLN A 251 9.58 13.74 15.74
N VAL A 252 10.41 13.12 14.90
CA VAL A 252 11.32 12.03 15.34
C VAL A 252 12.80 12.40 15.33
N ASN A 253 13.20 13.58 14.81
CA ASN A 253 14.61 13.94 14.65
C ASN A 253 15.41 13.87 15.95
N THR A 254 14.83 14.28 17.09
CA THR A 254 15.49 14.14 18.40
C THR A 254 15.83 12.69 18.73
N TRP A 255 14.90 11.76 18.47
CA TRP A 255 15.13 10.34 18.70
C TRP A 255 16.15 9.76 17.72
N LEU A 256 16.13 10.18 16.45
CA LEU A 256 17.12 9.75 15.45
C LEU A 256 18.53 10.25 15.77
N THR A 257 18.67 11.47 16.32
CA THR A 257 19.97 11.96 16.80
C THR A 257 20.49 11.12 17.96
N TRP A 258 19.61 10.75 18.90
CA TRP A 258 19.98 9.83 19.98
C TRP A 258 20.39 8.46 19.44
N LEU A 259 19.63 7.89 18.49
CA LEU A 259 19.92 6.59 17.88
C LEU A 259 21.31 6.57 17.23
N GLN A 260 21.64 7.60 16.44
CA GLN A 260 22.95 7.75 15.81
C GLN A 260 24.11 7.89 16.82
N GLN A 261 23.86 8.49 17.98
CA GLN A 261 24.86 8.61 19.04
C GLN A 261 25.12 7.27 19.74
N GLN A 262 24.07 6.48 19.96
CA GLN A 262 24.22 5.14 20.53
C GLN A 262 25.01 4.21 19.60
N GLU A 263 24.70 4.22 18.30
CA GLU A 263 25.43 3.45 17.29
C GLU A 263 26.95 3.75 17.32
N SER A 264 27.31 5.05 17.36
CA SER A 264 28.73 5.45 17.43
C SER A 264 29.42 5.04 18.73
N GLU A 265 28.70 5.06 19.87
CA GLU A 265 29.25 4.65 21.16
C GLU A 265 29.48 3.13 21.25
N ASP A 266 28.60 2.33 20.64
CA ASP A 266 28.72 0.88 20.59
C ASP A 266 29.86 0.45 19.65
N GLU A 267 30.02 1.10 18.48
CA GLU A 267 31.16 0.86 17.57
C GLU A 267 32.51 1.18 18.24
N GLU A 268 32.61 2.30 18.97
CA GLU A 268 33.83 2.68 19.71
C GLU A 268 34.18 1.71 20.87
N ALA A 269 33.20 0.96 21.38
CA ALA A 269 33.40 0.01 22.47
C ALA A 269 33.83 -1.39 22.01
N GLU A 270 33.62 -1.72 20.72
CA GLU A 270 33.99 -3.00 20.11
C GLU A 270 35.40 -3.01 19.49
N ASP A 271 36.04 -1.85 19.34
CA ASP A 271 37.44 -1.64 18.88
C ASP A 271 38.49 -1.60 20.02
#